data_AF-R6TX31-F1
#
_entry.id   AF-R6TX31-F1
#
_cell.length_a   1.000
_cell.length_b   1.000
_cell.length_c   1.000
_cell.angle_alpha   90.00
_cell.angle_beta   90.00
_cell.angle_gamma   90.00
#
_symmetry.space_group_name_H-M   'P 1'
#
loop_
_entity.id
_entity.type
_entity.pdbx_description
1 polymer ?
#
loop_
_entity_poly.entity_id
_entity_poly.type
_entity_poly.pdbx_seq_one_letter_code
_entity_poly.pdbx_strand_id
1 'polypeptide(L)'
;MNDKKDFEAALKGKKVPLLVLDQKWHRLFAIHGKTDEISATEKELDELLKLQGKYNNELKNLKKLKSKIMSNIVANMGDDGDENRDKDKQLIDEINEKADNIEGELIEIQKNIKAVNDRLMLLSMDYFSEKIEKNKLESKEIDDWIANIRVELKKNVIRKQNRDINNREIYSYLHDIFGAEVLDLFDIEYDDPMVFNANNANTDNANNENKGN
;
A
#
# COMPACT_ATOMS: atom_id res chain seq x y z
N MET A 1 16.36 3.97 13.65
CA MET A 1 15.16 4.15 14.49
C MET A 1 15.11 5.62 14.88
N ASN A 2 14.21 6.39 14.28
CA ASN A 2 13.83 7.67 14.89
C ASN A 2 12.99 7.32 16.11
N ASP A 3 13.32 7.85 17.28
CA ASP A 3 12.55 7.58 18.49
C ASP A 3 11.10 8.03 18.28
N LYS A 4 10.12 7.28 18.81
CA LYS A 4 8.69 7.67 18.77
C LYS A 4 8.45 9.13 19.20
N LYS A 5 9.30 9.65 20.08
CA LYS A 5 9.30 11.05 20.53
C LYS A 5 9.65 12.06 19.43
N ASP A 6 10.57 11.73 18.54
CA ASP A 6 10.94 12.58 17.41
C ASP A 6 9.82 12.63 16.38
N PHE A 7 9.08 11.53 16.22
CA PHE A 7 7.92 11.45 15.34
C PHE A 7 6.73 12.26 15.87
N GLU A 8 6.38 12.12 17.15
CA GLU A 8 5.34 12.95 17.79
C GLU A 8 5.67 14.45 17.72
N ALA A 9 6.94 14.81 17.92
CA ALA A 9 7.40 16.19 17.76
C ALA A 9 7.29 16.67 16.31
N ALA A 10 7.62 15.83 15.33
CA ALA A 10 7.56 16.16 13.89
C ALA A 10 6.12 16.24 13.34
N LEU A 11 5.15 15.62 14.03
CA LEU A 11 3.73 15.71 13.72
C LEU A 11 3.07 16.96 14.28
N LYS A 12 3.73 17.66 15.21
CA LYS A 12 3.21 18.88 15.81
C LYS A 12 3.01 19.95 14.74
N GLY A 13 1.75 20.28 14.46
CA GLY A 13 1.35 21.25 13.42
C GLY A 13 0.99 20.63 12.06
N LYS A 14 1.15 19.31 11.88
CA LYS A 14 0.68 18.61 10.67
C LYS A 14 -0.74 18.08 10.88
N LYS A 15 -1.59 18.28 9.88
CA LYS A 15 -2.96 17.74 9.90
C LYS A 15 -2.94 16.30 9.41
N VAL A 16 -3.12 15.35 10.33
CA VAL A 16 -3.27 13.94 10.00
C VAL A 16 -4.72 13.69 9.52
N PRO A 17 -4.93 13.07 8.35
CA PRO A 17 -6.27 12.68 7.92
C PRO A 17 -6.82 11.55 8.81
N LEU A 18 -8.15 11.40 8.87
CA LEU A 18 -8.79 10.28 9.55
C LEU A 18 -8.53 8.98 8.77
N LEU A 19 -7.65 8.13 9.29
CA LEU A 19 -7.10 6.98 8.57
C LEU A 19 -8.15 5.92 8.24
N VAL A 20 -9.06 5.64 9.17
CA VAL A 20 -10.17 4.70 8.97
C VAL A 20 -11.10 5.08 7.82
N LEU A 21 -11.15 6.37 7.46
CA LEU A 21 -11.93 6.87 6.33
C LEU A 21 -11.14 6.91 5.02
N ASP A 22 -9.83 6.68 5.06
CA ASP A 22 -8.94 6.78 3.90
C ASP A 22 -8.77 5.41 3.21
N GLN A 23 -9.27 5.31 1.97
CA GLN A 23 -9.20 4.09 1.17
C GLN A 23 -7.76 3.67 0.83
N LYS A 24 -6.82 4.62 0.70
CA LYS A 24 -5.42 4.32 0.44
C LYS A 24 -4.78 3.70 1.66
N TRP A 25 -5.11 4.18 2.87
CA TRP A 25 -4.63 3.57 4.12
C TRP A 25 -5.03 2.10 4.21
N HIS A 26 -6.30 1.76 3.94
CA HIS A 26 -6.75 0.35 3.90
C HIS A 26 -6.01 -0.50 2.87
N ARG A 27 -5.75 0.05 1.68
CA ARG A 27 -5.02 -0.66 0.61
C ARG A 27 -3.58 -1.00 0.99
N LEU A 28 -2.94 -0.24 1.88
CA LEU A 28 -1.57 -0.56 2.32
C LEU A 28 -1.49 -1.96 2.97
N PHE A 29 -2.58 -2.42 3.59
CA PHE A 29 -2.64 -3.71 4.27
C PHE A 29 -3.17 -4.85 3.40
N ALA A 30 -3.52 -4.60 2.13
CA ALA A 30 -4.14 -5.62 1.27
C ALA A 30 -3.24 -6.84 1.00
N ILE A 31 -1.92 -6.64 1.01
CA ILE A 31 -0.95 -7.69 0.66
C ILE A 31 -0.50 -8.47 1.91
N HIS A 32 -0.28 -7.79 3.02
CA HIS A 32 0.37 -8.37 4.21
C HIS A 32 -0.52 -8.46 5.43
N GLY A 33 -1.75 -7.94 5.36
CA GLY A 33 -2.66 -7.87 6.49
C GLY A 33 -2.24 -6.81 7.52
N LYS A 34 -3.11 -6.61 8.51
CA LYS A 34 -2.92 -5.72 9.66
C LYS A 34 -2.35 -6.55 10.82
N THR A 35 -1.56 -5.92 11.69
CA THR A 35 -1.23 -6.49 12.99
C THR A 35 -2.43 -6.39 13.94
N ASP A 36 -2.46 -7.22 14.98
CA ASP A 36 -3.53 -7.19 15.99
C ASP A 36 -3.65 -5.81 16.64
N GLU A 37 -2.52 -5.15 16.92
CA GLU A 37 -2.51 -3.79 17.49
C GLU A 37 -3.12 -2.75 16.56
N ILE A 38 -2.81 -2.82 15.26
CA ILE A 38 -3.39 -1.92 14.25
C ILE A 38 -4.89 -2.19 14.13
N SER A 39 -5.31 -3.46 14.07
CA SER A 39 -6.71 -3.83 13.98
C SER A 39 -7.52 -3.42 15.22
N ALA A 40 -6.94 -3.54 16.42
CA ALA A 40 -7.57 -3.11 17.66
C ALA A 40 -7.73 -1.57 17.70
N THR A 41 -6.67 -0.84 17.36
CA THR A 41 -6.69 0.63 17.34
C THR A 41 -7.64 1.17 16.25
N GLU A 42 -7.71 0.50 15.11
CA GLU A 42 -8.70 0.79 14.05
C GLU A 42 -10.13 0.65 14.57
N LYS A 43 -10.42 -0.46 15.25
CA LYS A 43 -11.75 -0.72 15.82
C LYS A 43 -12.13 0.30 16.89
N GLU A 44 -11.18 0.67 17.76
CA GLU A 44 -11.36 1.73 18.75
C GLU A 44 -11.74 3.07 18.08
N LEU A 45 -11.03 3.44 17.01
CA LEU A 45 -11.31 4.66 16.27
C LEU A 45 -12.70 4.62 15.59
N ASP A 46 -13.07 3.49 15.01
CA ASP A 46 -14.40 3.27 14.42
C ASP A 46 -15.52 3.38 15.45
N GLU A 47 -15.32 2.87 16.67
CA GLU A 47 -16.30 2.96 17.76
C GLU A 47 -16.48 4.41 18.22
N LEU A 48 -15.39 5.17 18.33
CA LEU A 48 -15.44 6.61 18.65
C LEU A 48 -16.18 7.41 17.57
N LEU A 49 -15.95 7.12 16.28
CA LEU A 49 -16.67 7.77 15.18
C LEU A 49 -18.17 7.44 15.20
N LYS A 50 -18.54 6.18 15.50
CA LYS A 50 -19.94 5.79 15.68
C LYS A 50 -20.59 6.54 16.85
N LEU A 51 -19.89 6.67 17.97
CA LEU A 51 -20.38 7.40 19.14
C LEU A 51 -20.56 8.89 18.83
N GLN A 52 -19.58 9.51 18.17
CA GLN A 52 -19.68 10.89 17.69
C GLN A 52 -20.92 11.09 16.79
N GLY A 53 -21.16 10.15 15.87
CA GLY A 53 -22.33 10.16 15.00
C GLY A 53 -23.66 10.09 15.76
N LYS A 54 -23.73 9.27 16.82
CA LYS A 54 -24.91 9.17 17.70
C LYS A 54 -25.19 10.49 18.41
N TYR A 55 -24.20 11.07 19.08
CA TYR A 55 -24.35 12.34 19.79
C TYR A 55 -24.69 13.51 18.87
N ASN A 56 -24.11 13.57 17.66
CA ASN A 56 -24.50 14.57 16.66
C ASN A 56 -25.98 14.45 16.26
N ASN A 57 -26.49 13.24 16.09
CA ASN A 57 -27.90 13.01 15.78
C ASN A 57 -28.81 13.35 16.97
N GLU A 58 -28.41 12.99 18.18
CA GLU A 58 -29.14 13.31 19.40
C GLU A 58 -29.23 14.82 19.64
N LEU A 59 -28.10 15.53 19.53
CA LEU A 59 -28.05 16.98 19.62
C LEU A 59 -28.94 17.66 18.57
N LYS A 60 -28.95 17.15 17.34
CA LYS A 60 -29.84 17.62 16.28
C LYS A 60 -31.31 17.39 16.62
N ASN A 61 -31.65 16.27 17.24
CA ASN A 61 -33.02 15.95 17.64
C ASN A 61 -33.47 16.82 18.83
N LEU A 62 -32.61 17.05 19.82
CA LEU A 62 -32.86 17.97 20.93
C LEU A 62 -33.11 19.40 20.43
N LYS A 63 -32.29 19.89 19.49
CA LYS A 63 -32.48 21.22 18.88
C LYS A 63 -33.82 21.34 18.15
N LYS A 64 -34.27 20.29 17.45
CA LYS A 64 -35.60 20.24 16.83
C LYS A 64 -36.73 20.21 17.86
N LEU A 65 -36.58 19.40 18.91
CA LEU A 65 -37.58 19.30 19.98
C LEU A 65 -37.75 20.64 20.70
N LYS A 66 -36.64 21.29 21.06
CA LYS A 66 -36.62 22.65 21.63
C LYS A 66 -37.37 23.65 20.76
N SER A 67 -37.11 23.65 19.44
CA SER A 67 -37.79 24.53 18.50
C SER A 67 -39.30 24.26 18.41
N LYS A 68 -39.72 23.00 18.47
CA LYS A 68 -41.14 22.62 18.49
C LYS A 68 -41.85 23.11 19.75
N ILE A 69 -41.22 22.94 20.92
CA ILE A 69 -41.77 23.42 22.20
C ILE A 69 -41.86 24.94 22.18
N MET A 70 -40.80 25.65 21.76
CA MET A 70 -40.84 27.11 21.62
C MET A 70 -41.96 27.59 20.70
N SER A 71 -42.18 26.91 19.57
CA SER A 71 -43.26 27.27 18.65
C SER A 71 -44.65 27.08 19.28
N ASN A 72 -44.83 26.01 20.06
CA ASN A 72 -46.07 25.77 20.81
C ASN A 72 -46.31 26.84 21.88
N ILE A 73 -45.27 27.26 22.62
CA ILE A 73 -45.37 28.36 23.60
C ILE A 73 -45.84 29.65 22.92
N VAL A 74 -45.25 30.01 21.78
CA VAL A 74 -45.59 31.23 21.03
C VAL A 74 -47.02 31.14 20.46
N ALA A 75 -47.46 29.97 20.01
CA ALA A 75 -48.82 29.77 19.51
C ALA A 75 -49.89 29.85 20.60
N ASN A 76 -49.57 29.42 21.83
CA ASN A 76 -50.49 29.38 22.97
C ASN A 76 -50.37 30.63 23.88
N MET A 77 -49.61 31.65 23.48
CA MET A 77 -49.34 32.85 24.30
C MET A 77 -50.58 33.72 24.58
N GLY A 78 -51.67 33.54 23.82
CA GLY A 78 -52.95 34.24 23.99
C GLY A 78 -54.02 33.50 24.80
N ASP A 79 -53.76 32.27 25.25
CA ASP A 79 -54.71 31.44 26.01
C ASP A 79 -54.27 31.35 27.49
N ASP A 80 -55.19 31.56 28.42
CA ASP A 80 -54.99 31.83 29.86
C ASP A 80 -54.61 30.57 30.69
N GLY A 81 -53.64 29.78 30.20
CA GLY A 81 -53.14 28.56 30.86
C GLY A 81 -51.73 28.72 31.44
N ASP A 82 -51.61 29.24 32.67
CA ASP A 82 -50.34 29.51 33.37
C ASP A 82 -49.51 28.23 33.66
N GLU A 83 -50.17 27.13 34.07
CA GLU A 83 -49.50 25.85 34.39
C GLU A 83 -48.82 25.17 33.20
N ASN A 84 -49.33 25.33 31.98
CA ASN A 84 -48.76 24.70 30.79
C ASN A 84 -47.46 25.39 30.36
N ARG A 85 -47.37 26.71 30.59
CA ARG A 85 -46.19 27.51 30.25
C ARG A 85 -45.00 27.17 31.15
N ASP A 86 -45.24 26.93 32.43
CA ASP A 86 -44.16 26.57 33.36
C ASP A 86 -43.62 25.16 33.11
N LYS A 87 -44.48 24.20 32.71
CA LYS A 87 -44.03 22.88 32.25
C LYS A 87 -43.18 22.97 30.97
N ASP A 88 -43.61 23.79 30.00
CA ASP A 88 -42.85 23.99 28.76
C ASP A 88 -41.48 24.65 29.01
N LYS A 89 -41.39 25.59 29.97
CA LYS A 89 -40.09 26.16 30.40
C LYS A 89 -39.18 25.11 31.04
N GLN A 90 -39.71 24.32 31.99
CA GLN A 90 -38.95 23.23 32.62
C GLN A 90 -38.41 22.24 31.58
N LEU A 91 -39.23 21.86 30.60
CA LEU A 91 -38.80 20.98 29.50
C LEU A 91 -37.71 21.61 28.64
N ILE A 92 -37.77 22.92 28.38
CA ILE A 92 -36.71 23.63 27.64
C ILE A 92 -35.40 23.62 28.44
N ASP A 93 -35.45 23.83 29.75
CA ASP A 93 -34.27 23.83 30.61
C ASP A 93 -33.63 22.44 30.67
N GLU A 94 -34.42 21.37 30.81
CA GLU A 94 -33.93 19.99 30.73
C GLU A 94 -33.30 19.68 29.36
N ILE A 95 -33.88 20.18 28.27
CA ILE A 95 -33.32 20.00 26.92
C ILE A 95 -31.99 20.74 26.78
N ASN A 96 -31.86 21.93 27.38
CA ASN A 96 -30.61 22.69 27.36
C ASN A 96 -29.52 21.97 28.15
N GLU A 97 -29.82 21.50 29.37
CA GLU A 97 -28.87 20.76 30.19
C GLU A 97 -28.39 19.48 29.47
N LYS A 98 -29.31 18.73 28.86
CA LYS A 98 -28.95 17.56 28.04
C LYS A 98 -28.10 17.93 26.83
N ALA A 99 -28.42 19.03 26.15
CA ALA A 99 -27.64 19.49 25.00
C ALA A 99 -26.22 19.91 25.41
N ASP A 100 -26.07 20.64 26.52
CA ASP A 100 -24.79 21.09 27.05
C ASP A 100 -23.91 19.89 27.45
N ASN A 101 -24.50 18.88 28.10
CA ASN A 101 -23.80 17.63 28.43
C ASN A 101 -23.30 16.91 27.17
N ILE A 102 -24.15 16.78 26.14
CA ILE A 102 -23.75 16.16 24.85
C ILE A 102 -22.67 16.97 24.15
N GLU A 103 -22.73 18.30 24.18
CA GLU A 103 -21.70 19.17 23.59
C GLU A 103 -20.35 19.00 24.31
N GLY A 104 -20.35 18.84 25.65
CA GLY A 104 -19.16 18.49 26.42
C GLY A 104 -18.57 17.13 26.03
N GLU A 105 -19.40 16.09 25.98
CA GLU A 105 -19.02 14.74 25.54
C GLU A 105 -18.47 14.71 24.11
N LEU A 106 -19.05 15.50 23.20
CA LEU A 106 -18.54 15.64 21.83
C LEU A 106 -17.13 16.23 21.78
N ILE A 107 -16.80 17.19 22.65
CA ILE A 107 -15.45 17.76 22.76
C ILE A 107 -14.46 16.68 23.22
N GLU A 108 -14.83 15.86 24.20
CA GLU A 108 -13.98 14.77 24.68
C GLU A 108 -13.78 13.69 23.62
N ILE A 109 -14.86 13.25 22.97
CA ILE A 109 -14.79 12.30 21.85
C ILE A 109 -13.90 12.84 20.74
N GLN A 110 -13.98 14.12 20.40
CA GLN A 110 -13.14 14.70 19.36
C GLN A 110 -11.65 14.69 19.73
N LYS A 111 -11.31 14.90 21.01
CA LYS A 111 -9.93 14.75 21.50
C LYS A 111 -9.47 13.29 21.42
N ASN A 112 -10.33 12.35 21.82
CA ASN A 112 -10.02 10.92 21.79
C ASN A 112 -9.85 10.41 20.35
N ILE A 113 -10.74 10.80 19.42
CA ILE A 113 -10.62 10.50 17.98
C ILE A 113 -9.27 10.94 17.46
N LYS A 114 -8.84 12.17 17.79
CA LYS A 114 -7.55 12.70 17.36
C LYS A 114 -6.40 11.85 17.92
N ALA A 115 -6.40 11.60 19.23
CA ALA A 115 -5.35 10.82 19.89
C ALA A 115 -5.24 9.38 19.35
N VAL A 116 -6.37 8.70 19.18
CA VAL A 116 -6.41 7.33 18.64
C VAL A 116 -6.01 7.31 17.16
N ASN A 117 -6.41 8.30 16.37
CA ASN A 117 -5.98 8.42 14.97
C ASN A 117 -4.47 8.67 14.85
N ASP A 118 -3.90 9.53 15.70
CA ASP A 118 -2.46 9.78 15.74
C ASP A 118 -1.70 8.51 16.15
N ARG A 119 -2.21 7.75 17.14
CA ARG A 119 -1.66 6.45 17.52
C ARG A 119 -1.72 5.43 16.38
N LEU A 120 -2.86 5.32 15.69
CA LEU A 120 -3.04 4.44 14.54
C LEU A 120 -2.05 4.77 13.42
N MET A 121 -1.81 6.06 13.21
CA MET A 121 -0.84 6.55 12.24
C MET A 121 0.59 6.14 12.60
N LEU A 122 0.99 6.29 13.86
CA LEU A 122 2.32 5.87 14.33
C LEU A 122 2.51 4.36 14.17
N LEU A 123 1.54 3.54 14.59
CA LEU A 123 1.60 2.08 14.41
C LEU A 123 1.71 1.70 12.93
N SER A 124 0.95 2.37 12.07
CA SER A 124 1.03 2.15 10.62
C SER A 124 2.41 2.51 10.06
N MET A 125 2.98 3.65 10.49
CA MET A 125 4.30 4.08 10.02
C MET A 125 5.43 3.19 10.50
N ASP A 126 5.40 2.73 11.75
CA ASP A 126 6.38 1.79 12.29
C ASP A 126 6.37 0.50 11.46
N TYR A 127 5.17 -0.06 11.24
CA TYR A 127 4.97 -1.28 10.45
C TYR A 127 5.50 -1.16 9.01
N PHE A 128 5.14 -0.09 8.29
CA PHE A 128 5.59 0.07 6.90
C PHE A 128 7.06 0.48 6.78
N SER A 129 7.61 1.19 7.76
CA SER A 129 9.03 1.54 7.76
C SER A 129 9.90 0.29 7.86
N GLU A 130 9.56 -0.63 8.77
CA GLU A 130 10.26 -1.92 8.88
C GLU A 130 10.17 -2.72 7.59
N LYS A 131 8.98 -2.77 6.97
CA LYS A 131 8.78 -3.49 5.72
C LYS A 131 9.59 -2.90 4.56
N ILE A 132 9.63 -1.57 4.44
CA ILE A 132 10.41 -0.87 3.42
C ILE A 132 11.91 -1.12 3.63
N GLU A 133 12.38 -1.07 4.87
CA GLU A 133 13.78 -1.36 5.22
C GLU A 133 14.18 -2.78 4.81
N LYS A 134 13.34 -3.77 5.15
CA LYS A 134 13.54 -5.17 4.76
C LYS A 134 13.59 -5.35 3.24
N ASN A 135 12.63 -4.77 2.53
CA ASN A 135 12.58 -4.84 1.07
C ASN A 135 13.82 -4.20 0.41
N LYS A 136 14.35 -3.10 0.97
CA LYS A 136 15.59 -2.48 0.48
C LYS A 136 16.79 -3.39 0.67
N LEU A 137 16.89 -4.08 1.81
CA LEU A 137 17.98 -5.01 2.07
C LEU A 137 17.91 -6.20 1.11
N GLU A 138 16.74 -6.82 0.98
CA GLU A 138 16.52 -7.95 0.06
C GLU A 138 16.79 -7.54 -1.40
N SER A 139 16.35 -6.35 -1.82
CA SER A 139 16.65 -5.82 -3.16
C SER A 139 18.15 -5.69 -3.39
N LYS A 140 18.89 -5.18 -2.41
CA LYS A 140 20.34 -5.03 -2.51
C LYS A 140 21.06 -6.38 -2.57
N GLU A 141 20.65 -7.36 -1.77
CA GLU A 141 21.20 -8.71 -1.81
C GLU A 141 21.00 -9.36 -3.19
N ILE A 142 19.82 -9.17 -3.79
CA ILE A 142 19.52 -9.63 -5.14
C ILE A 142 20.40 -8.91 -6.18
N ASP A 143 20.55 -7.58 -6.05
CA ASP A 143 21.40 -6.81 -6.96
C ASP A 143 22.86 -7.27 -6.93
N ASP A 144 23.42 -7.48 -5.73
CA ASP A 144 24.78 -7.98 -5.53
C ASP A 144 24.94 -9.39 -6.10
N TRP A 145 23.94 -10.26 -5.90
CA TRP A 145 23.92 -11.60 -6.47
C TRP A 145 23.87 -11.58 -8.01
N ILE A 146 23.00 -10.75 -8.60
CA ILE A 146 22.91 -10.57 -10.06
C ILE A 146 24.26 -10.09 -10.62
N ALA A 147 24.90 -9.13 -9.95
CA ALA A 147 26.20 -8.61 -10.37
C ALA A 147 27.26 -9.73 -10.39
N ASN A 148 27.29 -10.57 -9.35
CA ASN A 148 28.22 -11.70 -9.30
C ASN A 148 27.98 -12.70 -10.43
N ILE A 149 26.74 -13.13 -10.63
CA ILE A 149 26.37 -14.08 -11.70
C ILE A 149 26.74 -13.53 -13.08
N ARG A 150 26.56 -12.22 -13.33
CA ARG A 150 26.99 -11.60 -14.61
C ARG A 150 28.49 -11.71 -14.84
N VAL A 151 29.32 -11.59 -13.80
CA VAL A 151 30.77 -11.75 -13.91
C VAL A 151 31.12 -13.21 -14.23
N GLU A 152 30.51 -14.16 -13.53
CA GLU A 152 30.72 -15.60 -13.79
C GLU A 152 30.29 -15.99 -15.21
N LEU A 153 29.15 -15.49 -15.67
CA LEU A 153 28.67 -15.70 -17.03
C LEU A 153 29.67 -15.17 -18.05
N LYS A 154 30.18 -13.94 -17.89
CA LYS A 154 31.21 -13.37 -18.77
C LYS A 154 32.47 -14.25 -18.82
N LYS A 155 32.94 -14.75 -17.67
CA LYS A 155 34.09 -15.66 -17.61
C LYS A 155 33.84 -16.95 -18.39
N ASN A 156 32.65 -17.54 -18.25
CA ASN A 156 32.31 -18.77 -18.96
C ASN A 156 32.13 -18.56 -20.46
N VAL A 157 31.57 -17.42 -20.89
CA VAL A 157 31.51 -17.04 -22.31
C VAL A 157 32.90 -16.98 -22.92
N ILE A 158 33.85 -16.29 -22.27
CA ILE A 158 35.24 -16.20 -22.75
C ILE A 158 35.90 -17.58 -22.77
N ARG A 159 35.72 -18.40 -21.73
CA ARG A 159 36.26 -19.77 -21.69
C ARG A 159 35.74 -20.62 -22.85
N LYS A 160 34.44 -20.54 -23.14
CA LYS A 160 33.83 -21.24 -24.28
C LYS A 160 34.46 -20.77 -25.59
N GLN A 161 34.47 -19.46 -25.83
CA GLN A 161 35.07 -18.88 -27.05
C GLN A 161 36.52 -19.30 -27.25
N ASN A 162 37.32 -19.33 -26.17
CA ASN A 162 38.71 -19.77 -26.25
C ASN A 162 38.84 -21.27 -26.60
N ARG A 163 37.92 -22.12 -26.12
CA ARG A 163 37.90 -23.54 -26.50
C ARG A 163 37.46 -23.73 -27.94
N ASP A 164 36.47 -22.98 -28.40
CA ASP A 164 36.02 -23.01 -29.80
C ASP A 164 37.14 -22.56 -30.76
N ILE A 165 37.88 -21.49 -30.41
CA ILE A 165 39.06 -21.04 -31.18
C ILE A 165 40.15 -22.12 -31.20
N ASN A 166 40.53 -22.65 -30.04
CA ASN A 166 41.59 -23.66 -29.94
C ASN A 166 41.21 -24.94 -30.71
N ASN A 167 39.95 -25.38 -30.64
CA ASN A 167 39.49 -26.54 -31.39
C ASN A 167 39.60 -26.31 -32.90
N ARG A 168 39.28 -25.10 -33.40
CA ARG A 168 39.49 -24.76 -34.82
C ARG A 168 40.96 -24.77 -35.21
N GLU A 169 41.83 -24.20 -34.38
CA GLU A 169 43.27 -24.20 -34.63
C GLU A 169 43.83 -25.62 -34.66
N ILE A 170 43.47 -26.46 -33.69
CA ILE A 170 43.85 -27.87 -33.65
C ILE A 170 43.38 -28.59 -34.92
N TYR A 171 42.11 -28.41 -35.32
CA TYR A 171 41.56 -29.03 -36.53
C TYR A 171 42.30 -28.56 -37.78
N SER A 172 42.56 -27.25 -37.92
CA SER A 172 43.34 -26.69 -39.03
C SER A 172 44.75 -27.30 -39.09
N TYR A 173 45.46 -27.38 -37.96
CA TYR A 173 46.79 -27.97 -37.92
C TYR A 173 46.79 -29.46 -38.22
N LEU A 174 45.81 -30.21 -37.70
CA LEU A 174 45.64 -31.62 -38.01
C LEU A 174 45.39 -31.83 -39.52
N HIS A 175 44.55 -30.99 -40.12
CA HIS A 175 44.25 -31.03 -41.55
C HIS A 175 45.47 -30.71 -42.40
N ASP A 176 46.22 -29.67 -42.05
CA ASP A 176 47.43 -29.26 -42.78
C ASP A 176 48.56 -30.31 -42.69
N ILE A 177 48.66 -31.05 -41.58
CA ILE A 177 49.72 -32.05 -41.37
C ILE A 177 49.36 -33.39 -42.01
N PHE A 178 48.14 -33.89 -41.80
CA PHE A 178 47.75 -35.26 -42.15
C PHE A 178 46.87 -35.36 -43.39
N GLY A 179 46.27 -34.25 -43.84
CA GLY A 179 45.32 -34.22 -44.95
C GLY A 179 43.92 -34.74 -44.56
N ALA A 180 42.92 -34.37 -45.36
CA ALA A 180 41.51 -34.68 -45.09
C ALA A 180 41.22 -36.19 -45.02
N GLU A 181 41.80 -37.00 -45.92
CA GLU A 181 41.54 -38.45 -45.98
C GLU A 181 41.94 -39.19 -44.70
N VAL A 182 42.98 -38.72 -43.99
CA VAL A 182 43.41 -39.32 -42.73
C VAL A 182 42.52 -38.88 -41.57
N LEU A 183 42.01 -37.65 -41.57
CA LEU A 183 41.11 -37.16 -40.53
C LEU A 183 39.73 -37.81 -40.59
N ASP A 184 39.21 -38.04 -41.79
CA ASP A 184 37.96 -38.76 -42.02
C ASP A 184 38.03 -40.19 -41.47
N LEU A 185 39.22 -40.82 -41.43
CA LEU A 185 39.39 -42.15 -40.84
C LEU A 185 39.24 -42.16 -39.30
N PHE A 186 39.40 -41.01 -38.66
CA PHE A 186 39.28 -40.85 -37.20
C PHE A 186 37.96 -40.17 -36.78
N ASP A 187 37.02 -39.95 -37.70
CA ASP A 187 35.75 -39.24 -37.48
C ASP A 187 35.95 -37.90 -36.72
N ILE A 188 37.06 -37.20 -36.98
CA ILE A 188 37.33 -35.89 -36.38
C ILE A 188 36.50 -34.87 -37.16
N GLU A 189 35.21 -34.79 -36.88
CA GLU A 189 34.33 -33.77 -37.44
C GLU A 189 34.33 -32.53 -36.53
N TYR A 190 34.65 -31.38 -37.10
CA TYR A 190 34.48 -30.10 -36.42
C TYR A 190 33.17 -29.43 -36.89
N ASP A 191 32.15 -29.46 -36.04
CA ASP A 191 30.89 -28.76 -36.26
C ASP A 191 31.09 -27.28 -35.86
N ASP A 192 31.35 -26.39 -36.83
CA ASP A 192 31.70 -24.99 -36.56
C ASP A 192 30.49 -24.20 -36.05
N PRO A 193 30.43 -23.86 -34.75
CA PRO A 193 29.26 -23.18 -34.19
C PRO A 193 29.22 -21.68 -34.56
N MET A 194 30.24 -21.14 -35.27
CA MET A 194 30.22 -19.78 -35.83
C MET A 194 29.63 -19.70 -37.25
N VAL A 195 29.32 -20.82 -37.91
CA VAL A 195 28.42 -20.83 -39.07
C VAL A 195 26.99 -20.73 -38.52
N PHE A 196 26.65 -19.56 -37.99
CA PHE A 196 25.26 -19.21 -37.70
C PHE A 196 24.55 -19.23 -39.04
N ASN A 197 23.81 -20.31 -39.27
CA ASN A 197 23.12 -20.64 -40.51
C ASN A 197 22.35 -19.41 -41.01
N ALA A 198 22.88 -18.72 -42.03
CA ALA A 198 22.27 -17.54 -42.64
C ALA A 198 20.90 -17.85 -43.28
N ASN A 199 20.49 -19.12 -43.26
CA ASN A 199 19.20 -19.60 -43.74
C ASN A 199 18.04 -19.45 -42.73
N ASN A 200 18.31 -19.18 -41.44
CA ASN A 200 17.25 -19.03 -40.42
C ASN A 200 16.72 -17.60 -40.25
N ALA A 201 17.09 -16.66 -41.13
CA ALA A 201 16.50 -15.31 -41.14
C ALA A 201 15.30 -15.16 -42.11
N ASN A 202 15.00 -16.19 -42.91
CA ASN A 202 13.96 -16.10 -43.96
C ASN A 202 12.64 -16.82 -43.64
N THR A 203 12.51 -17.50 -42.50
CA THR A 203 11.27 -18.22 -42.15
C THR A 203 10.28 -17.44 -41.30
N ASP A 204 10.66 -16.29 -40.72
CA ASP A 204 9.78 -15.52 -39.85
C ASP A 204 8.95 -14.44 -40.58
N ASN A 205 9.21 -14.17 -41.87
CA ASN A 205 8.48 -13.16 -42.65
C ASN A 205 7.39 -13.72 -43.59
N ALA A 206 7.19 -15.03 -43.66
CA ALA A 206 6.21 -15.63 -44.60
C ALA A 206 4.84 -15.98 -43.98
N ASN A 207 4.67 -15.86 -42.66
CA ASN A 207 3.45 -16.35 -41.97
C ASN A 207 2.47 -15.25 -41.51
N ASN A 208 2.61 -14.00 -41.98
CA ASN A 208 1.71 -12.91 -41.58
C ASN A 208 0.97 -12.22 -42.73
N GLU A 209 0.75 -12.91 -43.85
CA GLU A 209 -0.16 -12.45 -44.92
C GLU A 209 -1.07 -13.60 -45.38
N ASN A 210 -1.90 -14.17 -44.50
CA ASN A 210 -3.16 -14.78 -44.95
C ASN A 210 -4.15 -15.07 -43.81
N LYS A 211 -4.74 -14.03 -43.22
CA LYS A 211 -6.08 -14.12 -42.61
C LYS A 211 -6.78 -12.78 -42.77
N GLY A 212 -7.43 -12.60 -43.91
CA GLY A 212 -8.22 -11.42 -44.22
C GLY A 212 -9.00 -11.59 -45.51
N ASN A 213 -9.97 -12.51 -45.51
CA ASN A 213 -11.23 -12.38 -46.24
C ASN A 213 -12.25 -13.37 -45.69
#